data_AF-A0A833HJZ3-F1
#
_entry.id   AF-A0A833HJZ3-F1
#
_cell.length_a   1.000
_cell.length_b   1.000
_cell.length_c   1.000
_cell.angle_alpha   90.00
_cell.angle_beta   90.00
_cell.angle_gamma   90.00
#
_symmetry.space_group_name_H-M   'P 1'
#
loop_
_entity.id
_entity.type
_entity.pdbx_description
1 polymer ?
#
loop_
_entity_poly.entity_id
_entity_poly.type
_entity_poly.pdbx_seq_one_letter_code
_entity_poly.pdbx_strand_id
1 'polypeptide(L)'
;MSSEYDPVFGPGPGDRAAEADLAAVRAAFRRASRPYLSSAVPWFCWAALFPAAALATGRAHAAAGAPGVLGLWSVTVLAGGLVEGAVLLAARRRLGATALGGWAMRVQGNLSLVGAALSFALVLAGRETLLPALWLLLLGHSLFALGGLALPAQRVAGIVYQAGGVAALVPGVP
;
A
#
# COMPACT_ATOMS: atom_id res chain seq x y z
N MET A 1 -14.92 36.12 -27.54
CA MET A 1 -14.93 35.67 -26.14
C MET A 1 -14.28 34.30 -26.13
N SER A 2 -12.99 34.21 -25.77
CA SER A 2 -12.28 32.93 -25.63
C SER A 2 -12.60 32.33 -24.26
N SER A 3 -13.06 31.10 -24.25
CA SER A 3 -13.40 30.36 -23.03
C SER A 3 -12.13 29.98 -22.26
N GLU A 4 -12.16 30.05 -20.93
CA GLU A 4 -11.05 29.64 -20.03
C GLU A 4 -10.66 28.15 -20.16
N TYR A 5 -11.41 27.36 -20.92
CA TYR A 5 -11.23 25.90 -21.05
C TYR A 5 -10.53 25.46 -22.35
N ASP A 6 -9.91 26.37 -23.09
CA ASP A 6 -9.41 26.09 -24.44
C ASP A 6 -8.01 25.44 -24.59
N PRO A 7 -7.27 24.98 -23.56
CA PRO A 7 -6.06 24.20 -23.80
C PRO A 7 -6.24 22.75 -23.32
N VAL A 8 -7.17 22.01 -23.90
CA VAL A 8 -7.34 20.57 -23.60
C VAL A 8 -6.62 19.68 -24.62
N PHE A 9 -6.28 20.16 -25.83
CA PHE A 9 -5.79 19.29 -26.91
C PHE A 9 -4.61 19.81 -27.75
N GLY A 10 -3.85 20.82 -27.32
CA GLY A 10 -2.64 21.26 -28.02
C GLY A 10 -1.48 21.56 -27.06
N PRO A 11 -0.22 21.25 -27.42
CA PRO A 11 0.92 21.52 -26.54
C PRO A 11 1.12 23.04 -26.42
N GLY A 12 0.85 23.57 -25.23
CA GLY A 12 0.92 24.99 -24.96
C GLY A 12 2.36 25.45 -24.71
N PRO A 13 2.72 26.72 -24.98
CA PRO A 13 4.05 27.25 -24.65
C PRO A 13 4.43 27.14 -23.16
N GLY A 14 3.45 26.88 -22.28
CA GLY A 14 3.62 26.63 -20.85
C GLY A 14 3.93 25.18 -20.47
N ASP A 15 3.87 24.22 -21.38
CA ASP A 15 4.08 22.79 -21.05
C ASP A 15 5.50 22.51 -20.57
N ARG A 16 6.51 23.18 -21.13
CA ARG A 16 7.90 23.02 -20.68
C ARG A 16 8.16 23.62 -19.30
N ALA A 17 7.47 24.72 -18.97
CA ALA A 17 7.54 25.33 -17.64
C ALA A 17 6.78 24.48 -16.61
N ALA A 18 5.60 23.97 -16.97
CA ALA A 18 4.82 23.05 -16.15
C ALA A 18 5.55 21.72 -15.92
N GLU A 19 6.21 21.16 -16.94
CA GLU A 19 7.08 19.98 -16.82
C GLU A 19 8.28 20.23 -15.91
N ALA A 20 8.92 21.40 -16.01
CA ALA A 20 10.02 21.80 -15.15
C ALA A 20 9.59 21.97 -13.68
N ASP A 21 8.42 22.59 -13.45
CA ASP A 21 7.81 22.72 -12.13
C ASP A 21 7.44 21.35 -11.55
N LEU A 22 6.84 20.47 -12.36
CA LEU A 22 6.52 19.11 -11.96
C LEU A 22 7.80 18.31 -11.63
N ALA A 23 8.88 18.51 -12.39
CA ALA A 23 10.18 17.89 -12.14
C ALA A 23 10.81 18.41 -10.84
N ALA A 24 10.69 19.72 -10.56
CA ALA A 24 11.16 20.35 -9.32
C ALA A 24 10.38 19.83 -8.10
N VAL A 25 9.04 19.74 -8.21
CA VAL A 25 8.17 19.15 -7.19
C VAL A 25 8.54 17.68 -6.95
N ARG A 26 8.72 16.87 -8.00
CA ARG A 26 9.19 15.48 -7.89
C ARG A 26 10.57 15.39 -7.22
N ALA A 27 11.48 16.31 -7.51
CA ALA A 27 12.80 16.34 -6.88
C ALA A 27 12.75 16.74 -5.39
N ALA A 28 11.89 17.69 -5.03
CA ALA A 28 11.64 18.08 -3.64
C ALA A 28 10.99 16.93 -2.87
N PHE A 29 9.98 16.28 -3.46
CA PHE A 29 9.31 15.12 -2.89
C PHE A 29 10.28 13.96 -2.68
N ARG A 30 11.12 13.63 -3.67
CA ARG A 30 12.16 12.59 -3.55
C ARG A 30 13.18 12.89 -2.46
N ARG A 31 13.57 14.15 -2.28
CA ARG A 31 14.48 14.56 -1.19
C ARG A 31 13.81 14.43 0.18
N ALA A 32 12.55 14.86 0.28
CA ALA A 32 11.78 14.81 1.53
C ALA A 32 11.31 13.38 1.89
N SER A 33 11.14 12.51 0.89
CA SER A 33 10.74 11.11 1.06
C SER A 33 11.93 10.18 1.32
N ARG A 34 13.16 10.58 0.98
CA ARG A 34 14.40 9.82 1.20
C ARG A 34 14.57 9.29 2.65
N PRO A 35 14.25 10.05 3.70
CA PRO A 35 14.22 9.56 5.09
C PRO A 35 13.18 8.46 5.32
N TYR A 36 12.00 8.58 4.70
CA TYR A 36 10.87 7.65 4.82
C TYR A 36 11.07 6.37 4.02
N LEU A 37 11.85 6.45 2.94
CA LEU A 37 12.24 5.37 2.06
C LEU A 37 13.63 4.83 2.37
N SER A 38 14.27 5.32 3.44
CA SER A 38 15.64 4.96 3.81
C SER A 38 15.79 3.47 4.11
N SER A 39 14.68 2.79 4.40
CA SER A 39 14.63 1.35 4.57
C SER A 39 13.50 0.78 3.73
N ALA A 40 13.86 -0.05 2.74
CA ALA A 40 12.90 -0.87 2.01
C ALA A 40 12.38 -2.05 2.87
N VAL A 41 12.94 -2.26 4.07
CA VAL A 41 12.67 -3.43 4.92
C VAL A 41 11.19 -3.58 5.29
N PRO A 42 10.48 -2.55 5.77
CA PRO A 42 9.05 -2.70 6.09
C PRO A 42 8.24 -3.12 4.87
N TRP A 43 8.55 -2.57 3.70
CA TRP A 43 7.89 -2.89 2.45
C TRP A 43 8.17 -4.32 1.99
N PHE A 44 9.41 -4.79 2.10
CA PHE A 44 9.75 -6.18 1.82
C PHE A 44 9.11 -7.15 2.81
N CYS A 45 9.03 -6.79 4.10
CA CYS A 45 8.35 -7.60 5.10
C CYS A 45 6.86 -7.73 4.78
N TRP A 46 6.16 -6.64 4.49
CA TRP A 46 4.76 -6.69 4.08
C TRP A 46 4.57 -7.46 2.77
N ALA A 47 5.47 -7.26 1.81
CA ALA A 47 5.48 -7.99 0.55
C ALA A 47 5.69 -9.50 0.74
N ALA A 48 6.45 -9.94 1.74
CA ALA A 48 6.60 -11.37 2.02
C ALA A 48 5.44 -11.94 2.84
N LEU A 49 5.01 -11.21 3.88
CA LEU A 49 4.03 -11.65 4.86
C LEU A 49 2.63 -11.84 4.24
N PHE A 50 2.18 -10.90 3.40
CA PHE A 50 0.82 -10.95 2.86
C PHE A 50 0.58 -12.09 1.86
N PRO A 51 1.47 -12.37 0.88
CA PRO A 51 1.37 -13.57 0.05
C PRO A 51 1.48 -14.85 0.86
N ALA A 52 2.38 -14.92 1.84
CA ALA A 52 2.50 -16.09 2.69
C ALA A 52 1.19 -16.36 3.46
N ALA A 53 0.57 -15.31 4.01
CA ALA A 53 -0.73 -15.40 4.67
C ALA A 53 -1.86 -15.76 3.70
N ALA A 54 -1.87 -15.20 2.48
CA ALA A 54 -2.83 -15.56 1.45
C ALA A 54 -2.76 -17.06 1.13
N LEU A 55 -1.56 -17.58 0.84
CA LEU A 55 -1.31 -19.00 0.55
C LEU A 55 -1.60 -19.93 1.75
N ALA A 56 -1.50 -19.41 2.96
CA ALA A 56 -1.82 -20.15 4.18
C ALA A 56 -3.32 -20.09 4.55
N THR A 57 -4.09 -19.18 3.95
CA THR A 57 -5.51 -18.93 4.32
C THR A 57 -6.37 -20.17 4.13
N GLY A 58 -6.23 -20.89 3.01
CA GLY A 58 -6.97 -22.14 2.78
C GLY A 58 -6.68 -23.20 3.85
N ARG A 59 -5.41 -23.34 4.27
CA ARG A 59 -5.03 -24.29 5.33
C ARG A 59 -5.56 -23.86 6.70
N ALA A 60 -5.49 -22.58 7.02
CA ALA A 60 -6.01 -22.04 8.27
C ALA A 60 -7.53 -22.20 8.37
N HIS A 61 -8.25 -21.98 7.26
CA HIS A 61 -9.69 -22.23 7.18
C HIS A 61 -10.03 -23.71 7.33
N ALA A 62 -9.30 -24.60 6.65
CA ALA A 62 -9.52 -26.05 6.77
C ALA A 62 -9.26 -26.58 8.20
N ALA A 63 -8.29 -26.01 8.91
CA ALA A 63 -7.92 -26.46 10.26
C ALA A 63 -8.88 -25.95 11.35
N ALA A 64 -9.33 -24.70 11.26
CA ALA A 64 -10.04 -24.05 12.36
C ALA A 64 -11.16 -23.09 11.91
N GLY A 65 -11.60 -23.14 10.64
CA GLY A 65 -12.66 -22.30 10.10
C GLY A 65 -12.34 -20.81 10.17
N ALA A 66 -13.36 -19.97 10.44
CA ALA A 66 -13.21 -18.52 10.55
C ALA A 66 -12.19 -18.08 11.63
N PRO A 67 -12.16 -18.67 12.85
CA PRO A 67 -11.13 -18.39 13.85
C PRO A 67 -9.70 -18.61 13.35
N GLY A 68 -9.46 -19.65 12.56
CA GLY A 68 -8.14 -19.94 11.99
C GLY A 68 -7.67 -18.85 11.03
N VAL A 69 -8.56 -18.41 10.13
CA VAL A 69 -8.29 -17.32 9.19
C VAL A 69 -8.04 -16.01 9.95
N LEU A 70 -8.88 -15.68 10.92
CA LEU A 70 -8.71 -14.49 11.75
C LEU A 70 -7.39 -14.48 12.50
N GLY A 71 -7.02 -15.61 13.11
CA GLY A 71 -5.76 -15.77 13.83
C GLY A 71 -4.55 -15.55 12.93
N LEU A 72 -4.54 -16.20 11.76
CA LEU A 72 -3.48 -16.05 10.76
C LEU A 72 -3.29 -14.59 10.33
N TRP A 73 -4.38 -13.93 9.94
CA TRP A 73 -4.32 -12.54 9.46
C TRP A 73 -3.96 -11.56 10.58
N SER A 74 -4.45 -11.79 11.81
CA SER A 74 -4.08 -10.98 12.97
C SER A 74 -2.59 -11.07 13.27
N VAL A 75 -2.03 -12.28 13.31
CA VAL A 75 -0.59 -12.50 13.52
C VAL A 75 0.23 -11.86 12.39
N THR A 76 -0.21 -12.01 11.15
CA THR A 76 0.45 -11.43 9.97
C THR A 76 0.52 -9.90 10.07
N VAL A 77 -0.61 -9.25 10.41
CA VAL A 77 -0.68 -7.79 10.57
C VAL A 77 0.14 -7.32 11.76
N LEU A 78 0.11 -8.03 12.89
CA LEU A 78 0.93 -7.70 14.06
C LEU A 78 2.43 -7.82 13.76
N ALA A 79 2.84 -8.90 13.09
CA ALA A 79 4.25 -9.12 12.74
C ALA A 79 4.77 -8.02 11.80
N GLY A 80 4.02 -7.69 10.73
CA GLY A 80 4.40 -6.61 9.82
C GLY A 80 4.41 -5.25 10.51
N GLY A 81 3.39 -4.96 11.34
CA GLY A 81 3.28 -3.72 12.09
C GLY A 81 4.39 -3.52 13.12
N LEU A 82 4.85 -4.59 13.76
CA LEU A 82 6.00 -4.54 14.68
C LEU A 82 7.30 -4.20 13.95
N VAL A 83 7.56 -4.84 12.81
CA VAL A 83 8.76 -4.55 12.01
C VAL A 83 8.72 -3.11 11.50
N GLU A 84 7.59 -2.68 10.95
CA GLU A 84 7.41 -1.31 10.48
C GLU A 84 7.58 -0.29 11.62
N GLY A 85 6.95 -0.53 12.77
CA GLY A 85 7.07 0.33 13.94
C GLY A 85 8.50 0.44 14.45
N ALA A 86 9.24 -0.68 14.49
CA ALA A 86 10.63 -0.68 14.91
C ALA A 86 11.53 0.12 13.95
N VAL A 87 11.35 -0.06 12.63
CA VAL A 87 12.10 0.67 11.60
C VAL A 87 11.77 2.16 11.64
N LEU A 88 10.49 2.53 11.74
CA LEU A 88 10.06 3.93 11.82
C LEU A 88 10.55 4.61 13.10
N LEU A 89 10.53 3.91 14.23
CA LEU A 89 11.05 4.44 15.50
C LEU A 89 12.57 4.66 15.41
N ALA A 90 13.31 3.71 14.84
CA ALA A 90 14.74 3.84 14.61
C ALA A 90 15.07 5.00 13.64
N ALA A 91 14.28 5.16 12.57
CA ALA A 91 14.42 6.25 11.62
C ALA A 91 14.10 7.61 12.24
N ARG A 92 13.01 7.72 13.01
CA ARG A 92 12.64 8.96 13.74
C ARG A 92 13.74 9.42 14.69
N ARG A 93 14.37 8.49 15.42
CA ARG A 93 15.49 8.81 16.32
C ARG A 93 16.71 9.37 15.58
N ARG A 94 16.89 9.03 14.31
CA ARG A 94 18.06 9.45 13.50
C ARG A 94 17.80 10.69 12.64
N LEU A 95 16.57 10.88 12.16
CA LEU A 95 16.24 11.82 11.09
C LEU A 95 15.20 12.89 11.48
N GLY A 96 14.59 12.79 12.66
CA GLY A 96 13.55 13.72 13.10
C GLY A 96 12.20 13.53 12.39
N ALA A 97 11.17 14.27 12.82
CA ALA A 97 9.84 14.22 12.20
C ALA A 97 9.74 15.23 11.03
N THR A 98 9.27 14.78 9.88
CA THR A 98 9.02 15.64 8.70
C THR A 98 7.53 15.75 8.42
N ALA A 99 7.07 16.89 7.90
CA ALA A 99 5.67 17.09 7.52
C ALA A 99 5.20 16.07 6.48
N LEU A 100 6.06 15.73 5.52
CA LEU A 100 5.78 14.73 4.50
C LEU A 100 5.64 13.32 5.08
N GLY A 101 6.52 12.95 6.02
CA GLY A 101 6.41 11.67 6.72
C GLY A 101 5.13 11.58 7.56
N GLY A 102 4.73 12.68 8.21
CA GLY A 102 3.46 12.77 8.92
C GLY A 102 2.24 12.60 8.00
N TRP A 103 2.25 13.23 6.83
CA TRP A 103 1.19 13.05 5.83
C TRP A 103 1.13 11.61 5.30
N ALA A 104 2.28 11.03 4.93
CA ALA A 104 2.35 9.66 4.42
C ALA A 104 1.80 8.65 5.44
N MET A 105 2.15 8.80 6.72
CA MET A 105 1.60 7.95 7.80
C MET A 105 0.11 8.14 8.01
N ARG A 106 -0.43 9.35 7.84
CA ARG A 106 -1.87 9.57 7.95
C ARG A 106 -2.60 8.88 6.80
N VAL A 107 -2.11 9.00 5.58
CA VAL A 107 -2.70 8.32 4.41
C VAL A 107 -2.65 6.81 4.59
N GLN A 108 -1.49 6.27 5.00
CA GLN A 108 -1.32 4.84 5.25
C GLN A 108 -2.18 4.36 6.42
N GLY A 109 -2.24 5.12 7.51
CA GLY A 109 -3.09 4.81 8.67
C GLY A 109 -4.58 4.80 8.34
N ASN A 110 -5.04 5.77 7.55
CA ASN A 110 -6.42 5.81 7.06
C ASN A 110 -6.74 4.57 6.19
N LEU A 111 -5.81 4.18 5.32
CA LEU A 111 -5.98 3.01 4.48
C LEU A 111 -6.02 1.71 5.30
N SER A 112 -5.18 1.59 6.33
CA SER A 112 -5.21 0.47 7.28
C SER A 112 -6.52 0.43 8.07
N LEU A 113 -7.08 1.60 8.45
CA LEU A 113 -8.39 1.68 9.10
C LEU A 113 -9.51 1.20 8.17
N VAL A 114 -9.48 1.62 6.90
CA VAL A 114 -10.42 1.13 5.88
C VAL A 114 -10.28 -0.39 5.72
N GLY A 115 -9.06 -0.90 5.65
CA GLY A 115 -8.79 -2.35 5.59
C GLY A 115 -9.34 -3.11 6.80
N ALA A 116 -9.18 -2.57 8.01
CA ALA A 116 -9.74 -3.15 9.23
C ALA A 116 -11.27 -3.13 9.23
N ALA A 117 -11.90 -2.01 8.86
CA ALA A 117 -13.35 -1.89 8.80
C ALA A 117 -13.96 -2.86 7.76
N LEU A 118 -13.34 -2.96 6.58
CA LEU A 118 -13.77 -3.91 5.55
C LEU A 118 -13.52 -5.36 5.97
N SER A 119 -12.41 -5.65 6.66
CA SER A 119 -12.15 -6.98 7.21
C SER A 119 -13.22 -7.38 8.22
N PHE A 120 -13.60 -6.46 9.11
CA PHE A 120 -14.67 -6.67 10.07
C PHE A 120 -16.02 -6.92 9.37
N ALA A 121 -16.35 -6.12 8.35
CA ALA A 121 -17.57 -6.30 7.55
C ALA A 121 -17.59 -7.67 6.83
N LEU A 122 -16.46 -8.11 6.26
CA LEU A 122 -16.35 -9.42 5.62
C LEU A 122 -16.57 -10.57 6.61
N VAL A 123 -16.02 -10.45 7.81
CA VAL A 123 -16.20 -11.45 8.87
C VAL A 123 -17.64 -11.51 9.35
N LEU A 124 -18.30 -10.35 9.54
CA LEU A 124 -19.73 -10.30 9.86
C LEU A 124 -20.60 -10.92 8.77
N ALA A 125 -20.17 -10.83 7.51
CA ALA A 125 -20.87 -11.42 6.37
C ALA A 125 -20.54 -12.92 6.15
N GLY A 126 -19.68 -13.54 6.96
CA GLY A 126 -19.23 -14.92 6.75
C GLY A 126 -18.42 -15.10 5.46
N ARG A 127 -17.67 -14.06 5.07
CA ARG A 127 -16.85 -13.99 3.85
C ARG A 127 -15.37 -13.79 4.19
N GLU A 128 -14.91 -14.37 5.29
CA GLU A 128 -13.52 -14.27 5.75
C GLU A 128 -12.50 -14.81 4.73
N THR A 129 -12.92 -15.68 3.81
CA THR A 129 -12.10 -16.17 2.70
C THR A 129 -11.74 -15.09 1.68
N LEU A 130 -12.40 -13.92 1.71
CA LEU A 130 -12.08 -12.76 0.87
C LEU A 130 -11.05 -11.81 1.52
N LEU A 131 -10.63 -12.07 2.77
CA LEU A 131 -9.58 -11.28 3.42
C LEU A 131 -8.27 -11.22 2.61
N PRO A 132 -7.79 -12.30 1.97
CA PRO A 132 -6.63 -12.23 1.08
C PRO A 132 -6.81 -11.23 -0.06
N ALA A 133 -7.96 -11.28 -0.74
CA ALA A 133 -8.25 -10.36 -1.83
C ALA A 133 -8.22 -8.90 -1.36
N LEU A 134 -8.90 -8.59 -0.26
CA LEU A 134 -8.94 -7.26 0.34
C LEU A 134 -7.53 -6.73 0.64
N TRP A 135 -6.72 -7.51 1.38
CA TRP A 135 -5.42 -7.06 1.83
C TRP A 135 -4.37 -7.01 0.70
N LEU A 136 -4.44 -7.91 -0.28
CA LEU A 136 -3.58 -7.85 -1.47
C LEU A 136 -3.92 -6.63 -2.35
N LEU A 137 -5.20 -6.29 -2.51
CA LEU A 137 -5.62 -5.09 -3.24
C LEU A 137 -5.16 -3.81 -2.52
N LEU A 138 -5.34 -3.72 -1.21
CA LEU A 138 -4.91 -2.56 -0.40
C LEU A 138 -3.38 -2.39 -0.39
N LEU A 139 -2.64 -3.48 -0.23
CA LEU A 139 -1.18 -3.46 -0.30
C LEU A 139 -0.72 -3.08 -1.71
N GLY A 140 -1.33 -3.65 -2.74
CA GLY A 140 -1.00 -3.35 -4.13
C GLY A 140 -1.29 -1.90 -4.50
N HIS A 141 -2.38 -1.32 -4.00
CA HIS A 141 -2.67 0.10 -4.13
C HIS A 141 -1.60 0.97 -3.45
N SER A 142 -1.22 0.63 -2.21
CA SER A 142 -0.18 1.33 -1.46
C SER A 142 1.16 1.33 -2.18
N LEU A 143 1.60 0.15 -2.64
CA LEU A 143 2.85 -0.02 -3.38
C LEU A 143 2.84 0.71 -4.72
N PHE A 144 1.70 0.72 -5.41
CA PHE A 144 1.57 1.46 -6.67
C PHE A 144 1.64 2.98 -6.46
N ALA A 145 0.89 3.50 -5.49
CA ALA A 145 0.83 4.93 -5.18
C ALA A 145 2.19 5.46 -4.69
N LEU A 146 2.86 4.72 -3.80
CA LEU A 146 4.16 5.10 -3.26
C LEU A 146 5.31 4.83 -4.24
N GLY A 147 5.24 3.73 -5.00
CA GLY A 147 6.21 3.37 -6.03
C GLY A 147 6.29 4.41 -7.16
N GLY A 148 5.17 5.06 -7.49
CA GLY A 148 5.13 6.18 -8.43
C GLY A 148 5.94 7.41 -8.01
N LEU A 149 6.25 7.54 -6.71
CA LEU A 149 6.93 8.70 -6.15
C LEU A 149 8.44 8.48 -5.93
N ALA A 150 8.88 7.22 -5.90
CA ALA A 150 10.20 6.89 -5.35
C ALA A 150 10.92 5.69 -5.94
N LEU A 151 10.21 4.57 -6.16
CA LEU A 151 10.82 3.28 -6.51
C LEU A 151 9.98 2.61 -7.60
N PRO A 152 10.39 2.69 -8.88
CA PRO A 152 9.64 2.12 -10.00
C PRO A 152 9.35 0.61 -9.83
N ALA A 153 10.27 -0.13 -9.19
CA ALA A 153 10.08 -1.55 -8.89
C ALA A 153 8.87 -1.81 -7.96
N GLN A 154 8.60 -0.91 -7.01
CA GLN A 154 7.42 -1.02 -6.14
C GLN A 154 6.12 -0.81 -6.91
N ARG A 155 6.14 -0.02 -7.99
CA ARG A 155 4.97 0.17 -8.86
C ARG A 155 4.60 -1.13 -9.57
N VAL A 156 5.60 -1.85 -10.09
CA VAL A 156 5.40 -3.17 -10.72
C VAL A 156 4.90 -4.18 -9.69
N ALA A 157 5.53 -4.23 -8.51
CA ALA A 157 5.05 -5.07 -7.43
C ALA A 157 3.59 -4.75 -7.09
N GLY A 158 3.23 -3.47 -6.95
CA GLY A 158 1.86 -3.05 -6.67
C GLY A 158 0.82 -3.56 -7.68
N ILE A 159 1.17 -3.59 -8.98
CA ILE A 159 0.32 -4.19 -10.02
C ILE A 159 0.19 -5.71 -9.80
N VAL A 160 1.29 -6.40 -9.53
CA VAL A 160 1.29 -7.85 -9.27
C VAL A 160 0.42 -8.20 -8.06
N TYR A 161 0.51 -7.43 -6.97
CA TYR A 161 -0.34 -7.60 -5.79
C TYR A 161 -1.82 -7.36 -6.10
N GLN A 162 -2.15 -6.33 -6.90
CA GLN A 162 -3.53 -6.09 -7.30
C GLN A 162 -4.07 -7.24 -8.17
N ALA A 163 -3.26 -7.75 -9.10
CA ALA A 163 -3.62 -8.92 -9.91
C ALA A 163 -3.86 -10.17 -9.03
N GLY A 164 -2.99 -10.41 -8.04
CA GLY A 164 -3.17 -11.49 -7.06
C GLY A 164 -4.43 -11.30 -6.21
N GLY A 165 -4.74 -10.07 -5.80
CA GLY A 165 -5.96 -9.76 -5.07
C GLY A 165 -7.23 -9.99 -5.90
N VAL A 166 -7.22 -9.63 -7.19
CA VAL A 166 -8.31 -9.94 -8.12
C VAL A 166 -8.45 -11.46 -8.32
N ALA A 167 -7.34 -12.17 -8.48
CA ALA A 167 -7.34 -13.62 -8.61
C ALA A 167 -7.94 -14.31 -7.37
N ALA A 168 -7.65 -13.78 -6.17
CA ALA A 168 -8.20 -14.28 -4.90
C ALA A 168 -9.72 -14.00 -4.73
N LEU A 169 -10.34 -13.18 -5.58
CA LEU A 169 -11.81 -13.05 -5.64
C LEU A 169 -12.48 -14.18 -6.43
N VAL A 170 -11.71 -14.91 -7.24
CA VAL A 170 -12.26 -15.98 -8.08
C VAL A 170 -12.38 -17.26 -7.24
N PRO A 171 -13.59 -17.79 -7.04
CA PRO A 171 -13.77 -19.02 -6.26
C PRO A 171 -13.04 -20.19 -6.95
N GLY A 172 -12.24 -20.92 -6.19
CA GLY A 172 -11.48 -22.08 -6.66
C GLY A 172 -10.00 -21.81 -6.98
N VAL A 173 -9.52 -20.58 -6.84
CA VAL A 173 -8.08 -20.28 -6.85
C VAL A 173 -7.54 -20.44 -5.42
N PRO A 174 -6.46 -21.21 -5.20
CA PRO A 174 -5.92 -21.52 -3.87
C PRO A 174 -5.32 -20.32 -3.14
#